data_AF-A0A284R2X4-F1
#
_entry.id   AF-A0A284R2X4-F1
#
_cell.length_a   1.000
_cell.length_b   1.000
_cell.length_c   1.000
_cell.angle_alpha   90.00
_cell.angle_beta   90.00
_cell.angle_gamma   90.00
#
_symmetry.space_group_name_H-M   'P 1'
#
loop_
_entity.id
_entity.type
_entity.pdbx_description
1 polymer ?
#
loop_
_entity_poly.entity_id
_entity_poly.type
_entity_poly.pdbx_seq_one_letter_code
_entity_poly.pdbx_strand_id
1 'polypeptide(L)'
;MPLVSRQSVIMAEESAFLDKDVFDGAKEKLGRYLEELPSEKGGQGTVDAGLAGVQLADGVCGVMSTTGGAVHPYRLVTGIISRLLKTYPSFWLYTHALSGSMPNTSSTLPTMDVPPPRANAGKDRSRT
;
A
#
# COMPACT_ATOMS: atom_id res chain seq x y z
N MET A 1 24.18 5.51 -8.94
CA MET A 1 23.23 4.41 -9.26
C MET A 1 22.07 4.48 -8.27
N PRO A 2 20.87 4.99 -8.61
CA PRO A 2 19.76 4.94 -7.67
C PRO A 2 19.11 3.55 -7.75
N LEU A 3 19.12 2.82 -6.63
CA LEU A 3 18.28 1.64 -6.44
C LEU A 3 16.83 2.11 -6.39
N VAL A 4 16.15 2.08 -7.54
CA VAL A 4 14.70 2.28 -7.60
C VAL A 4 14.05 1.06 -6.93
N SER A 5 13.77 1.19 -5.64
CA SER A 5 13.03 0.21 -4.87
C SER A 5 11.62 0.13 -5.44
N ARG A 6 11.33 -0.90 -6.25
CA ARG A 6 9.97 -1.21 -6.71
C ARG A 6 9.10 -1.52 -5.49
N GLN A 7 8.24 -0.58 -5.06
CA GLN A 7 7.34 -0.72 -3.91
C GLN A 7 6.06 -1.46 -4.26
N SER A 8 5.74 -1.53 -5.55
CA SER A 8 4.61 -2.24 -6.11
C SER A 8 5.06 -3.19 -7.21
N VAL A 9 4.29 -4.26 -7.37
CA VAL A 9 4.37 -5.22 -8.48
C VAL A 9 3.03 -5.21 -9.18
N ILE A 10 3.06 -5.25 -10.52
CA ILE A 10 1.88 -5.38 -11.36
C ILE A 10 1.54 -6.87 -11.47
N MET A 11 0.32 -7.24 -11.13
CA MET A 11 -0.19 -8.60 -11.15
C MET A 11 -1.43 -8.68 -12.06
N ALA A 12 -1.65 -9.84 -12.68
CA ALA A 12 -2.93 -10.12 -13.32
C ALA A 12 -3.90 -10.63 -12.23
N GLU A 13 -5.06 -10.01 -12.13
CA GLU A 13 -6.19 -10.46 -11.33
C GLU A 13 -7.27 -11.01 -12.27
N GLU A 14 -7.84 -12.15 -11.92
CA GLU A 14 -8.82 -12.86 -12.74
C GLU A 14 -10.11 -13.07 -11.94
N SER A 15 -11.22 -12.54 -12.44
CA SER A 15 -12.54 -12.62 -11.82
C SER A 15 -13.47 -13.46 -12.69
N ALA A 16 -13.92 -14.61 -12.17
CA ALA A 16 -14.88 -15.48 -12.84
C ALA A 16 -16.32 -15.13 -12.45
N PHE A 17 -17.20 -15.08 -13.45
CA PHE A 17 -18.61 -14.76 -13.28
C PHE A 17 -19.46 -15.98 -13.58
N LEU A 18 -20.47 -16.22 -12.74
CA LEU A 18 -21.46 -17.29 -12.92
C LEU A 18 -22.77 -16.74 -13.50
N ASP A 19 -23.09 -15.49 -13.17
CA ASP A 19 -24.27 -14.79 -13.64
C ASP A 19 -23.95 -13.94 -14.87
N LYS A 20 -24.71 -14.15 -15.94
CA LYS A 20 -24.48 -13.52 -17.24
C LYS A 20 -24.85 -12.02 -17.23
N ASP A 21 -25.90 -11.62 -16.52
CA ASP A 21 -26.33 -10.23 -16.47
C ASP A 21 -25.32 -9.38 -15.69
N VAL A 22 -24.74 -9.95 -14.62
CA VAL A 22 -23.65 -9.31 -13.87
C VAL A 22 -22.40 -9.16 -14.73
N PHE A 23 -22.06 -10.19 -15.51
CA PHE A 23 -20.90 -10.17 -16.39
C PHE A 23 -21.05 -9.17 -17.55
N ASP A 24 -22.21 -9.14 -18.19
CA ASP A 24 -22.51 -8.19 -19.27
C ASP A 24 -22.50 -6.74 -18.74
N GLY A 25 -23.07 -6.50 -17.55
CA GLY A 25 -22.98 -5.21 -16.89
C GLY A 25 -21.55 -4.82 -16.48
N ALA A 26 -20.71 -5.78 -16.12
CA ALA A 26 -19.31 -5.54 -15.80
C ALA A 26 -18.49 -5.22 -17.07
N LYS A 27 -18.75 -5.89 -18.19
CA LYS A 27 -18.16 -5.57 -19.50
C LYS A 27 -18.49 -4.15 -19.95
N GLU A 28 -19.74 -3.72 -19.81
CA GLU A 28 -20.15 -2.36 -20.18
C GLU A 28 -19.39 -1.30 -19.35
N LYS A 29 -19.30 -1.51 -18.04
CA LYS A 29 -18.55 -0.62 -17.13
C LYS A 29 -17.06 -0.59 -17.47
N LEU A 30 -16.48 -1.74 -17.80
CA LEU A 30 -15.08 -1.83 -18.23
C LEU A 30 -14.84 -1.06 -19.54
N GLY A 31 -15.75 -1.20 -20.50
CA GLY A 31 -15.68 -0.45 -21.76
C GLY A 31 -15.67 1.06 -21.53
N ARG A 32 -16.59 1.56 -20.70
CA ARG A 32 -16.65 2.99 -20.34
C ARG A 32 -15.40 3.47 -19.59
N TYR A 33 -14.90 2.65 -18.67
CA TYR A 33 -13.66 2.93 -17.95
C TYR A 33 -12.45 3.07 -18.89
N LEU A 34 -12.33 2.18 -19.88
CA LEU A 34 -11.25 2.21 -20.87
C LEU A 34 -11.37 3.34 -21.89
N GLU A 35 -12.59 3.84 -22.13
CA GLU A 35 -12.79 5.07 -22.92
C GLU A 35 -12.31 6.30 -22.16
N GLU A 36 -12.57 6.38 -20.86
CA GLU A 36 -12.10 7.46 -19.99
C GLU A 36 -10.58 7.40 -19.74
N LEU A 37 -10.02 6.19 -19.63
CA LEU A 37 -8.61 5.95 -19.34
C LEU A 37 -7.95 5.05 -20.40
N PRO A 38 -7.66 5.60 -21.60
CA PRO A 38 -7.09 4.82 -22.70
C PRO A 38 -5.69 4.26 -22.42
N SER A 39 -4.96 4.82 -21.45
CA SER A 39 -3.64 4.32 -21.03
C SER A 39 -3.71 2.94 -20.36
N GLU A 40 -4.86 2.52 -19.85
CA GLU A 40 -5.02 1.26 -19.11
C GLU A 40 -5.47 0.08 -19.98
N LYS A 41 -5.77 0.33 -21.27
CA LYS A 41 -6.22 -0.69 -22.23
C LYS A 41 -5.29 -1.89 -22.36
N GLY A 42 -3.98 -1.69 -22.16
CA GLY A 42 -2.98 -2.76 -22.30
C GLY A 42 -3.01 -3.83 -21.20
N GLY A 43 -3.71 -3.58 -20.10
CA GLY A 43 -3.72 -4.47 -18.92
C GLY A 43 -5.06 -5.14 -18.62
N GLN A 44 -6.06 -4.96 -19.47
CA GLN A 44 -7.43 -5.43 -19.22
C GLN A 44 -7.87 -6.37 -20.35
N GLY A 45 -8.59 -7.42 -19.98
CA GLY A 45 -9.10 -8.44 -20.91
C GLY A 45 -10.43 -9.01 -20.44
N THR A 46 -11.24 -9.49 -21.37
CA THR A 46 -12.46 -10.23 -21.05
C THR A 46 -12.56 -11.43 -21.96
N VAL A 47 -12.94 -12.58 -21.39
CA VAL A 47 -13.12 -13.83 -22.11
C VAL A 47 -14.51 -14.38 -21.78
N ASP A 48 -15.36 -14.51 -22.79
CA ASP A 48 -16.66 -15.18 -22.65
C ASP A 48 -16.46 -16.71 -22.53
N ALA A 49 -17.33 -17.38 -21.78
CA ALA A 49 -17.34 -18.83 -21.74
C ALA A 49 -17.72 -19.43 -23.10
N GLY A 50 -16.85 -20.28 -23.65
CA GLY A 50 -17.00 -20.89 -24.98
C GLY A 50 -15.96 -20.45 -26.01
N LEU A 51 -15.07 -19.50 -25.68
CA LEU A 51 -13.92 -19.19 -26.54
C LEU A 51 -12.90 -20.34 -26.49
N ALA A 52 -12.48 -20.82 -27.66
CA ALA A 52 -11.51 -21.91 -27.78
C ALA A 52 -10.17 -21.52 -27.13
N GLY A 53 -9.84 -22.18 -26.01
CA GLY A 53 -8.54 -22.00 -25.33
C GLY A 53 -8.60 -21.84 -23.80
N VAL A 54 -9.78 -21.70 -23.20
CA VAL A 54 -9.91 -21.55 -21.74
C VAL A 54 -10.75 -22.69 -21.15
N GLN A 55 -10.16 -23.51 -20.29
CA GLN A 55 -10.90 -24.48 -19.47
C GLN A 55 -11.57 -23.73 -18.32
N LEU A 56 -12.81 -23.31 -18.53
CA LEU A 56 -13.64 -22.78 -17.46
C LEU A 56 -14.41 -23.91 -16.78
N ALA A 57 -14.63 -23.76 -15.48
CA ALA A 57 -15.50 -24.66 -14.75
C ALA A 57 -16.94 -24.57 -15.28
N ASP A 58 -17.68 -25.68 -15.20
CA ASP A 58 -19.06 -25.72 -15.65
C ASP A 58 -19.92 -24.71 -14.86
N GLY A 59 -20.73 -23.92 -15.57
CA GLY A 59 -21.52 -22.84 -15.00
C GLY A 59 -20.86 -21.45 -14.94
N VAL A 60 -19.58 -21.31 -15.32
CA VAL A 60 -18.95 -19.98 -15.51
C VAL A 60 -19.42 -19.40 -16.84
N CYS A 61 -19.94 -18.17 -16.83
CA CYS A 61 -20.40 -17.46 -18.02
C CYS A 61 -19.29 -16.64 -18.69
N GLY A 62 -18.24 -16.29 -17.94
CA GLY A 62 -17.07 -15.61 -18.47
C GLY A 62 -16.12 -15.14 -17.37
N VAL A 63 -15.00 -14.58 -17.82
CA VAL A 63 -13.91 -14.14 -16.95
C VAL A 63 -13.42 -12.76 -17.38
N MET A 64 -13.16 -11.89 -16.42
CA MET A 64 -12.47 -10.62 -16.65
C MET A 64 -11.08 -10.68 -16.05
N SER A 65 -10.09 -10.29 -16.83
CA SER A 65 -8.73 -10.07 -16.37
C SER A 65 -8.49 -8.58 -16.23
N THR A 66 -8.06 -8.16 -15.05
CA THR A 66 -7.65 -6.79 -14.77
C THR A 66 -6.21 -6.78 -14.28
N THR A 67 -5.54 -5.67 -14.55
CA THR A 67 -4.21 -5.43 -13.99
C THR A 67 -4.37 -4.89 -12.57
N GLY A 68 -4.02 -5.71 -11.58
CA GLY A 68 -3.98 -5.36 -10.16
C GLY A 68 -2.58 -4.89 -9.74
N GLY A 69 -2.52 -3.97 -8.77
CA GLY A 69 -1.26 -3.57 -8.14
C GLY A 69 -1.10 -4.21 -6.78
N ALA A 70 -0.08 -5.04 -6.60
CA ALA A 70 0.31 -5.52 -5.26
C ALA A 70 1.35 -4.57 -4.67
N VAL A 71 1.06 -3.98 -3.52
CA VAL A 71 2.01 -3.10 -2.80
C VAL A 71 2.62 -3.87 -1.64
N HIS A 72 3.92 -3.73 -1.42
CA HIS A 72 4.58 -4.30 -0.25
C HIS A 72 4.40 -3.36 0.95
N PRO A 73 3.54 -3.66 1.94
CA PRO A 73 3.12 -2.68 2.95
C PRO A 73 4.30 -2.15 3.77
N TYR A 74 5.18 -3.05 4.22
CA TYR A 74 6.37 -2.64 4.95
C TYR A 74 7.28 -1.71 4.15
N ARG A 75 7.58 -2.02 2.88
CA ARG A 75 8.49 -1.20 2.06
C ARG A 75 7.88 0.15 1.69
N LEU A 76 6.56 0.21 1.54
CA LEU A 76 5.85 1.48 1.37
C LEU A 76 6.01 2.33 2.63
N VAL A 77 5.63 1.79 3.79
CA VAL A 77 5.65 2.51 5.07
C VAL A 77 7.08 2.93 5.44
N THR A 78 8.05 2.02 5.39
CA THR A 78 9.45 2.34 5.68
C THR A 78 10.03 3.31 4.66
N GLY A 79 9.61 3.24 3.41
CA GLY A 79 10.01 4.18 2.36
C GLY A 79 9.53 5.60 2.63
N ILE A 80 8.28 5.76 3.05
CA ILE A 80 7.69 7.05 3.45
C ILE A 80 8.43 7.59 4.68
N ILE A 81 8.54 6.80 5.75
CA ILE A 81 9.23 7.22 6.99
C ILE A 81 10.68 7.62 6.70
N SER A 82 11.39 6.85 5.87
CA SER A 82 12.77 7.15 5.50
C SER A 82 12.92 8.48 4.74
N ARG A 83 11.94 8.85 3.90
CA ARG A 83 11.95 10.14 3.21
C ARG A 83 11.69 11.29 4.18
N LEU A 84 10.73 11.12 5.08
CA LEU A 84 10.41 12.13 6.10
C LEU A 84 11.62 12.43 7.00
N LEU A 85 12.29 11.39 7.50
CA LEU A 85 13.50 11.53 8.33
C LEU A 85 14.68 12.20 7.58
N LYS A 86 14.77 12.00 6.26
CA LYS A 86 15.85 12.60 5.44
C LYS A 86 15.56 14.05 5.07
N THR A 87 14.31 14.37 4.74
CA THR A 87 13.93 15.69 4.26
C THR A 87 13.72 16.67 5.41
N TYR A 88 13.26 16.20 6.56
CA TYR A 88 12.90 17.05 7.69
C TYR A 88 13.68 16.63 8.95
N PRO A 89 14.75 17.35 9.33
CA PRO A 89 15.50 17.05 10.56
C PRO A 89 14.69 17.29 11.84
N SER A 90 13.56 17.99 11.76
CA SER A 90 12.59 18.17 12.85
C SER A 90 11.57 17.02 12.96
N PHE A 91 11.58 16.06 12.03
CA PHE A 91 10.69 14.91 12.08
C PHE A 91 11.28 13.82 12.96
N TRP A 92 10.54 13.42 14.01
CA TRP A 92 10.95 12.41 14.97
C TRP A 92 9.96 11.25 14.99
N LEU A 93 10.48 10.01 15.06
CA LEU A 93 9.66 8.81 15.14
C LEU A 93 9.64 8.27 16.57
N TYR A 94 8.47 8.29 17.20
CA TYR A 94 8.27 7.64 18.50
C TYR A 94 7.79 6.21 18.29
N THR A 95 8.71 5.25 18.44
CA THR A 95 8.37 3.83 18.45
C THR A 95 8.10 3.41 19.89
N HIS A 96 7.09 2.56 20.13
CA HIS A 96 6.66 2.09 21.47
C HIS A 96 5.87 3.08 22.34
N ALA A 97 5.25 4.11 21.76
CA ALA A 97 4.24 4.89 22.47
C ALA A 97 2.91 4.11 22.52
N LEU A 98 2.62 3.46 23.66
CA LEU A 98 1.24 3.07 23.97
C LEU A 98 0.42 4.35 24.08
N SER A 99 -0.63 4.48 23.28
CA SER A 99 -1.53 5.65 23.35
C SER A 99 -2.31 5.60 24.66
N GLY A 100 -1.75 6.22 25.70
CA GLY A 100 -2.53 6.63 26.87
C GLY A 100 -3.40 7.83 26.50
N SER A 101 -4.52 8.01 27.20
CA SER A 101 -5.48 9.10 26.97
C SER A 101 -4.76 10.43 26.78
N MET A 102 -5.02 11.12 25.67
CA MET A 102 -4.53 12.49 25.50
C MET A 102 -5.17 13.36 26.57
N PRO A 103 -4.38 14.06 27.42
CA PRO A 103 -4.95 15.03 28.34
C PRO A 103 -5.62 16.13 27.51
N ASN A 104 -6.90 16.36 27.78
CA ASN A 104 -7.68 17.48 27.30
C ASN A 104 -7.03 18.79 27.78
N THR A 105 -6.28 19.46 26.91
CA THR A 105 -5.66 20.75 27.23
C THR A 105 -6.69 21.87 27.14
N SER A 106 -7.51 22.02 28.19
CA SER A 106 -8.21 23.28 28.48
C SER A 106 -7.26 24.21 29.23
N SER A 107 -6.56 25.07 28.47
CA SER A 107 -5.90 26.34 28.86
C SER A 107 -4.99 26.41 30.11
N THR A 108 -3.87 27.13 29.92
CA THR A 108 -2.93 27.76 30.91
C THR A 108 -1.75 26.93 31.47
N LEU A 109 -0.62 26.94 30.72
CA LEU A 109 0.85 27.02 31.05
C LEU A 109 1.45 26.26 32.29
N PRO A 110 2.78 25.98 32.36
CA PRO A 110 3.89 26.32 31.47
C PRO A 110 4.73 25.11 30.98
N THR A 111 5.57 25.37 29.97
CA THR A 111 6.61 24.47 29.43
C THR A 111 7.54 23.93 30.52
N MET A 112 7.60 22.60 30.68
CA MET A 112 8.77 21.94 31.26
C MET A 112 9.70 21.52 30.13
N ASP A 113 10.87 22.14 30.07
CA ASP A 113 11.99 21.70 29.26
C ASP A 113 12.57 20.44 29.92
N VAL A 114 12.16 19.26 29.44
CA VAL A 114 12.73 17.99 29.88
C VAL A 114 13.85 17.63 28.89
N PRO A 115 15.13 17.70 29.30
CA PRO A 115 16.22 17.34 28.41
C PRO A 115 16.17 15.83 28.10
N PRO A 116 16.50 15.42 26.86
CA PRO A 116 16.49 14.01 26.49
C PRO A 116 17.48 13.20 27.34
N PRO A 117 17.17 11.93 27.64
CA PRO A 117 18.03 11.11 28.49
C PRO A 117 19.40 10.91 27.83
N ARG A 118 20.46 11.29 28.57
CA ARG A 118 21.85 10.98 28.21
C ARG A 118 22.07 9.48 28.27
N ALA A 119 22.28 8.84 27.12
CA ALA A 119 23.11 7.64 27.06
C ALA A 119 24.58 8.12 27.17
N ASN A 120 25.46 7.63 28.03
CA ASN A 120 25.92 6.25 28.13
C ASN A 120 26.50 5.97 29.54
N ALA A 121 26.23 4.77 30.07
CA ALA A 121 26.88 4.24 31.25
C ALA A 121 28.25 3.61 30.90
N GLY A 122 29.28 4.00 31.66
CA GLY A 122 30.32 3.14 32.23
C GLY A 122 31.22 2.29 31.31
N LYS A 123 32.50 2.66 31.24
CA LYS A 123 33.59 1.67 31.34
C LYS A 123 34.79 2.27 32.06
N ASP A 124 34.80 2.10 33.38
CA ASP A 124 36.01 2.13 34.18
C ASP A 124 36.78 0.83 33.94
N ARG A 125 38.04 0.94 33.53
CA ARG A 125 39.06 -0.11 33.65
C ARG A 125 40.38 0.57 33.98
N SER A 126 40.56 0.79 35.28
CA SER A 126 41.75 0.47 36.07
C SER A 126 43.11 0.61 35.37
N ARG A 127 43.79 1.68 35.78
CA ARG A 127 45.23 1.93 35.77
C ARG A 127 46.02 0.83 36.49
N THR A 128 47.01 0.25 35.81
CA THR A 128 48.37 -0.06 36.31
C THR A 128 49.30 -0.11 35.13
#